data_AF-A7MPF9-F1
#
_entry.id   AF-A7MPF9-F1
#
_cell.length_a   1.000
_cell.length_b   1.000
_cell.length_c   1.000
_cell.angle_alpha   90.00
_cell.angle_beta   90.00
_cell.angle_gamma   90.00
#
_symmetry.space_group_name_H-M   'P 1'
#
loop_
_entity.id
_entity.type
_entity.pdbx_description
1 polymer ?
#
loop_
_entity_poly.entity_id
_entity_poly.type
_entity_poly.pdbx_seq_one_letter_code
_entity_poly.pdbx_strand_id
1 'polypeptide(L)'
;MFRNMAGSLVRHEIIKTTLPKAKELRRVVEPLITLAKTDSVANRRLAFARTRDNEIVAKLFNELGPRFASRAGGYTRILKCGFRAGDNAPMAYIELVDRAEPQAEAAAE
;
A
#
# COMPACT_ATOMS: atom_id res chain seq x y z
N MET A 1 2.00 -5.58 -13.73
CA MET A 1 2.54 -4.36 -13.09
C MET A 1 1.91 -4.07 -11.73
N PHE A 2 0.59 -3.82 -11.63
CA PHE A 2 -0.05 -3.40 -10.36
C PHE A 2 0.06 -4.41 -9.21
N ARG A 3 0.15 -5.71 -9.49
CA ARG A 3 0.46 -6.73 -8.48
C ARG A 3 1.74 -6.41 -7.70
N ASN A 4 2.83 -6.10 -8.41
CA ASN A 4 4.12 -5.82 -7.79
C ASN A 4 4.11 -4.48 -7.04
N MET A 5 3.42 -3.47 -7.59
CA MET A 5 3.27 -2.17 -6.91
C MET A 5 2.41 -2.27 -5.65
N ALA A 6 1.36 -3.10 -5.66
CA ALA A 6 0.55 -3.37 -4.47
C ALA A 6 1.37 -4.04 -3.37
N GLY A 7 2.18 -5.06 -3.72
CA GLY A 7 3.12 -5.66 -2.79
C GLY A 7 4.15 -4.65 -2.25
N SER A 8 4.69 -3.81 -3.12
CA SER A 8 5.66 -2.76 -2.72
C SER A 8 5.03 -1.75 -1.76
N LEU A 9 3.78 -1.33 -1.99
CA LEU A 9 3.07 -0.41 -1.10
C LEU A 9 2.75 -1.07 0.24
N VAL A 10 2.37 -2.34 0.28
CA VAL A 10 2.16 -3.05 1.56
C VAL A 10 3.47 -3.19 2.32
N ARG A 11 4.58 -3.53 1.63
CA ARG A 11 5.90 -3.71 2.26
C ARG A 11 6.42 -2.40 2.86
N HIS A 12 6.49 -1.34 2.07
CA HIS A 12 7.14 -0.08 2.45
C HIS A 12 6.19 1.00 3.00
N GLU A 13 4.88 0.80 2.89
CA GLU A 13 3.80 1.71 3.34
C GLU A 13 3.75 3.09 2.66
N ILE A 14 4.79 3.46 1.92
CA ILE A 14 4.88 4.63 1.05
C ILE A 14 5.72 4.29 -0.18
N ILE A 15 5.24 4.66 -1.36
CA ILE A 15 6.01 4.55 -2.61
C ILE A 15 5.86 5.80 -3.47
N LYS A 16 6.88 6.12 -4.25
CA LYS A 16 6.85 7.18 -5.26
C LYS A 16 6.55 6.58 -6.63
N THR A 17 5.54 7.09 -7.32
CA THR A 17 5.17 6.64 -8.66
C THR A 17 4.59 7.79 -9.48
N THR A 18 4.15 7.53 -10.71
CA THR A 18 3.45 8.55 -11.52
C THR A 18 2.02 8.72 -11.03
N LEU A 19 1.48 9.93 -11.14
CA LEU A 19 0.13 10.26 -10.68
C LEU A 19 -0.97 9.34 -11.26
N PRO A 20 -0.97 8.99 -12.56
CA PRO A 20 -1.96 8.05 -13.10
C PRO A 20 -1.84 6.66 -12.48
N LYS A 21 -0.61 6.16 -12.28
CA LYS A 21 -0.38 4.85 -11.66
C LYS A 21 -0.79 4.83 -10.19
N ALA A 22 -0.55 5.91 -9.45
CA ALA A 22 -1.01 6.05 -8.07
C ALA A 22 -2.54 5.98 -7.98
N LYS A 23 -3.25 6.70 -8.87
CA LYS A 23 -4.72 6.67 -8.91
C LYS A 23 -5.27 5.27 -9.19
N GLU A 24 -4.69 4.56 -10.16
CA GLU A 24 -5.10 3.19 -10.48
C GLU A 24 -4.75 2.19 -9.36
N LEU A 25 -3.62 2.38 -8.68
CA LEU A 25 -3.19 1.51 -7.61
C LEU A 25 -4.20 1.45 -6.44
N ARG A 26 -4.95 2.54 -6.21
CA ARG A 26 -6.03 2.56 -5.20
C ARG A 26 -7.07 1.47 -5.43
N ARG A 27 -7.47 1.25 -6.69
CA ARG A 27 -8.47 0.24 -7.06
C ARG A 27 -8.01 -1.19 -6.78
N VAL A 28 -6.70 -1.40 -6.65
CA VAL A 28 -6.10 -2.72 -6.38
C VAL A 28 -5.84 -2.90 -4.90
N VAL A 29 -5.27 -1.90 -4.23
CA VAL A 29 -4.82 -2.00 -2.84
C VAL A 29 -5.97 -1.85 -1.85
N GLU A 30 -6.91 -0.93 -2.08
CA GLU A 30 -8.02 -0.72 -1.13
C GLU A 30 -8.89 -1.99 -0.95
N PRO A 31 -9.26 -2.73 -2.01
CA PRO A 31 -9.97 -4.00 -1.83
C PRO A 31 -9.15 -5.10 -1.14
N LEU A 32 -7.81 -5.09 -1.28
CA LEU A 32 -6.95 -6.05 -0.57
C LEU A 32 -6.93 -5.78 0.93
N ILE A 33 -6.89 -4.50 1.34
CA ILE A 33 -6.96 -4.11 2.75
C ILE A 33 -8.35 -4.41 3.31
N THR A 34 -9.42 -4.12 2.56
CA THR A 34 -10.79 -4.49 2.98
C THR A 34 -10.93 -6.01 3.17
N LEU A 35 -10.37 -6.82 2.25
CA LEU A 35 -10.36 -8.28 2.38
C LEU A 35 -9.61 -8.74 3.64
N ALA A 36 -8.53 -8.05 4.00
CA ALA A 36 -7.70 -8.38 5.15
C ALA A 36 -8.34 -8.07 6.51
N LYS A 37 -9.43 -7.29 6.56
CA LYS A 37 -10.17 -7.03 7.79
C LYS A 37 -10.82 -8.27 8.39
N THR A 38 -11.25 -9.19 7.53
CA THR A 38 -11.86 -10.45 7.95
C THR A 38 -10.86 -11.57 7.70
N ASP A 39 -10.22 -12.05 8.76
CA ASP A 39 -9.28 -13.15 8.64
C ASP A 39 -10.02 -14.48 8.43
N SER A 40 -9.81 -15.09 7.27
CA SER A 40 -10.30 -16.42 6.94
C SER A 40 -9.35 -17.10 5.98
N VAL A 41 -9.32 -18.44 5.99
CA VAL A 41 -8.48 -19.23 5.07
C VAL A 41 -8.80 -18.92 3.61
N ALA A 42 -10.08 -18.73 3.27
CA ALA A 42 -10.51 -18.36 1.94
C ALA A 42 -9.99 -16.97 1.53
N ASN A 43 -10.07 -15.99 2.44
CA ASN A 43 -9.59 -14.63 2.18
C ASN A 43 -8.07 -14.58 2.03
N ARG A 44 -7.32 -15.31 2.87
CA ARG A 44 -5.86 -15.44 2.73
C ARG A 44 -5.46 -16.05 1.39
N ARG A 45 -6.16 -17.10 0.94
CA ARG A 45 -5.95 -17.71 -0.39
C ARG A 45 -6.27 -16.75 -1.53
N LEU A 46 -7.34 -15.97 -1.41
CA LEU A 46 -7.73 -14.97 -2.41
C LEU A 46 -6.70 -13.81 -2.49
N ALA A 47 -6.22 -13.34 -1.34
CA ALA A 47 -5.16 -12.34 -1.27
C ALA A 47 -3.86 -12.87 -1.88
N PHE A 48 -3.49 -14.12 -1.60
CA PHE A 48 -2.33 -14.78 -2.22
C PHE A 48 -2.48 -14.92 -3.73
N ALA A 49 -3.65 -15.28 -4.24
CA ALA A 49 -3.89 -15.39 -5.68
C ALA A 49 -3.61 -14.05 -6.41
N ARG A 50 -3.90 -12.92 -5.75
CA ARG A 50 -3.72 -11.56 -6.27
C ARG A 50 -2.29 -11.03 -6.12
N THR A 51 -1.63 -11.31 -4.99
CA THR A 51 -0.30 -10.76 -4.65
C THR A 51 0.85 -11.69 -5.01
N ARG A 52 0.65 -13.01 -4.90
CA ARG A 52 1.64 -14.09 -5.11
C ARG A 52 2.86 -13.99 -4.20
N ASP A 53 2.72 -13.37 -3.03
CA ASP A 53 3.78 -13.20 -2.05
C ASP A 53 3.22 -13.48 -0.64
N ASN A 54 3.80 -14.47 0.06
CA ASN A 54 3.35 -14.88 1.38
C ASN A 54 3.63 -13.83 2.46
N GLU A 55 4.72 -13.07 2.34
CA GLU A 55 5.09 -12.03 3.29
C GLU A 55 4.06 -10.89 3.26
N ILE A 56 3.66 -10.50 2.04
CA ILE A 56 2.64 -9.47 1.82
C ILE A 56 1.29 -9.92 2.37
N VAL A 57 0.91 -11.19 2.17
CA VAL A 57 -0.32 -11.74 2.74
C VAL A 57 -0.25 -11.75 4.26
N ALA A 58 0.87 -12.16 4.86
CA ALA A 58 1.04 -12.14 6.30
C ALA A 58 0.89 -10.71 6.85
N LYS A 59 1.57 -9.72 6.28
CA LYS A 59 1.49 -8.33 6.70
C LYS A 59 0.07 -7.75 6.53
N LEU A 60 -0.62 -8.08 5.44
CA LEU A 60 -1.99 -7.64 5.21
C LEU A 60 -2.93 -8.07 6.34
N PHE A 61 -2.93 -9.36 6.71
CA PHE A 61 -3.89 -9.89 7.69
C PHE A 61 -3.45 -9.69 9.14
N ASN A 62 -2.15 -9.70 9.42
CA ASN A 62 -1.65 -9.63 10.79
C ASN A 62 -1.51 -8.18 11.27
N GLU A 63 -1.21 -7.23 10.37
CA GLU A 63 -0.95 -5.82 10.75
C GLU A 63 -1.98 -4.87 10.15
N LEU A 64 -2.13 -4.85 8.82
CA LEU A 64 -2.94 -3.84 8.14
C LEU A 64 -4.44 -4.02 8.34
N GLY A 65 -4.92 -5.27 8.35
CA GLY A 65 -6.33 -5.62 8.60
C GLY A 65 -6.81 -5.09 9.95
N PRO A 66 -6.16 -5.47 11.07
CA PRO A 66 -6.47 -4.94 12.40
C PRO A 66 -6.31 -3.42 12.48
N ARG A 67 -5.23 -2.86 11.91
CA ARG A 67 -4.96 -1.40 11.93
C ARG A 67 -6.09 -0.60 11.30
N PHE A 68 -6.68 -1.10 10.22
CA PHE A 68 -7.75 -0.41 9.50
C PHE A 68 -9.15 -0.93 9.82
N ALA A 69 -9.33 -1.77 10.84
CA ALA A 69 -10.61 -2.44 11.13
C ALA A 69 -11.78 -1.43 11.24
N SER A 70 -11.62 -0.36 12.01
CA SER A 70 -12.62 0.69 12.25
C SER A 70 -12.82 1.68 11.10
N ARG A 71 -11.91 1.73 10.12
CA ARG A 71 -11.92 2.75 9.05
C ARG A 71 -12.79 2.32 7.86
N ALA A 72 -13.83 3.08 7.53
CA ALA A 72 -14.71 2.81 6.39
C ALA A 72 -14.10 3.26 5.05
N GLY A 73 -13.09 2.54 4.55
CA GLY A 73 -12.45 2.82 3.25
C GLY A 73 -11.44 3.96 3.28
N GLY A 74 -10.85 4.29 2.13
CA GLY A 74 -9.87 5.38 2.02
C GLY A 74 -8.58 5.10 2.80
N TYR A 75 -8.03 3.89 2.67
CA TYR A 75 -6.81 3.48 3.38
C TYR A 75 -5.53 4.08 2.80
N THR A 76 -5.60 4.65 1.60
CA THR A 76 -4.46 5.22 0.88
C THR A 76 -4.64 6.73 0.68
N ARG A 77 -3.54 7.48 0.75
CA ARG A 77 -3.45 8.90 0.44
C ARG A 77 -2.52 9.11 -0.75
N ILE A 78 -2.87 10.04 -1.64
CA ILE A 78 -2.03 10.43 -2.78
C ILE A 78 -1.59 11.89 -2.60
N LEU A 79 -0.29 12.12 -2.61
CA LEU A 79 0.34 13.44 -2.49
C LEU A 79 1.11 13.73 -3.78
N LYS A 80 0.76 14.79 -4.51
CA LYS A 80 1.48 15.17 -5.74
C LYS A 80 2.88 15.69 -5.37
N CYS A 81 3.92 15.31 -6.12
CA CYS A 81 5.30 15.68 -5.82
C CYS A 81 6.07 16.18 -7.05
N GLY A 82 5.45 17.06 -7.83
CA GLY A 82 6.06 17.69 -9.00
C GLY A 82 6.14 16.77 -10.21
N PHE A 83 7.15 16.98 -11.04
CA PHE A 83 7.36 16.27 -12.30
C PHE A 83 8.72 15.57 -12.31
N ARG A 84 8.81 14.45 -13.00
CA ARG A 84 10.08 13.71 -13.15
C ARG A 84 11.00 14.39 -14.14
N ALA A 85 12.27 14.53 -13.77
CA ALA A 85 13.32 14.99 -14.68
C ALA A 85 13.52 13.97 -15.82
N GLY A 86 13.50 14.45 -17.07
CA GLY A 86 13.68 13.65 -18.28
C GLY A 86 12.44 13.59 -19.16
N ASP A 87 11.29 13.20 -18.61
CA ASP A 87 10.04 13.04 -19.37
C ASP A 87 8.88 13.93 -18.89
N ASN A 88 9.13 14.79 -17.90
CA ASN A 88 8.16 15.69 -17.29
C ASN A 88 6.88 14.96 -16.83
N ALA A 89 6.98 13.67 -16.47
CA ALA A 89 5.82 12.91 -16.03
C ALA A 89 5.35 13.39 -14.64
N PRO A 90 4.04 13.60 -14.41
CA PRO A 90 3.54 14.02 -13.11
C PRO A 90 3.75 12.91 -12.07
N MET A 91 4.41 13.25 -10.98
CA MET A 91 4.78 12.32 -9.91
C MET A 91 3.86 12.49 -8.69
N ALA A 92 3.68 11.39 -7.96
CA ALA A 92 2.96 11.39 -6.70
C ALA A 92 3.54 10.33 -5.74
N TYR A 93 3.50 10.64 -4.44
CA TYR A 93 3.60 9.64 -3.39
C TYR A 93 2.23 9.04 -3.17
N ILE A 94 2.18 7.72 -3.01
CA ILE A 94 1.03 7.01 -2.47
C ILE A 94 1.45 6.33 -1.18
N GLU A 95 0.70 6.61 -0.11
CA GLU A 95 1.00 6.16 1.25
C GLU A 95 -0.25 5.60 1.94
N LEU A 96 -0.04 4.83 3.01
CA LEU A 96 -1.11 4.41 3.91
C LEU A 96 -1.43 5.52 4.94
N VAL A 97 -2.72 5.78 5.17
CA VAL A 97 -3.19 6.95 5.96
C VAL A 97 -2.75 6.94 7.42
N ASP A 98 -2.59 5.74 8.01
CA ASP A 98 -2.20 5.53 9.41
C ASP A 98 -0.79 4.91 9.50
N ARG A 99 0.13 5.35 8.63
CA ARG A 99 1.54 4.94 8.68
C ARG A 99 2.11 5.42 10.01
N ALA A 100 2.72 4.52 10.78
CA ALA A 100 3.54 4.92 11.91
C ALA A 100 4.65 5.85 11.38
N GLU A 101 4.89 6.98 12.05
CA GLU A 101 6.07 7.78 11.72
C GLU A 101 7.27 6.84 11.75
N PRO A 102 8.10 6.82 10.69
CA PRO A 102 9.35 6.07 10.78
C PRO A 102 10.04 6.64 12.01
N GLN A 103 10.34 5.78 12.99
CA GLN A 103 11.27 6.14 14.05
C GLN A 103 12.48 6.65 13.30
N ALA A 104 12.65 7.97 13.29
CA ALA A 104 13.80 8.59 12.70
C ALA A 104 14.96 7.93 13.44
N GLU A 105 15.74 7.13 12.72
CA GLU A 105 17.07 6.77 13.17
C GLU A 105 17.69 8.09 13.57
N ALA A 106 17.82 8.28 14.89
CA ALA A 106 18.60 9.36 15.44
C ALA A 106 19.94 9.26 14.71
N ALA A 107 20.28 10.32 14.00
CA ALA A 107 21.57 10.48 13.36
C ALA A 107 22.67 10.18 14.40
N ALA A 108 23.17 8.96 14.38
CA ALA A 108 24.48 8.55 14.80
C ALA A 108 25.13 8.15 13.47
N GLU A 109 26.11 8.83 12.92
CA GLU A 109 27.23 9.61 13.47
C GLU A 109 27.66 10.64 12.41
#